data_AF-A0A661SMF1-F1
#
_entry.id   AF-A0A661SMF1-F1
#
_cell.length_a   1.000
_cell.length_b   1.000
_cell.length_c   1.000
_cell.angle_alpha   90.00
_cell.angle_beta   90.00
_cell.angle_gamma   90.00
#
_symmetry.space_group_name_H-M   'P 1'
#
loop_
_entity.id
_entity.type
_entity.pdbx_description
1 polymer ?
#
loop_
_entity_poly.entity_id
_entity_poly.type
_entity_poly.pdbx_seq_one_letter_code
_entity_poly.pdbx_strand_id
1 'polypeptide(L)'
;MFSDLKDLLDWHFDRMSDAEREIMHWLAVNREPVSYPELKEDILSPLSRKELPSALHFLLRGLPIEKRGKCFTIQPVLMEHMTDRLIGQETV
;
A
#
# COMPACT_ATOMS: atom_id res chain seq x y z
N MET A 1 -21.10 10.15 -4.66
CA MET A 1 -20.65 9.53 -5.92
C MET A 1 -19.21 9.95 -6.09
N PHE A 2 -18.26 9.01 -6.23
CA PHE A 2 -16.86 9.34 -6.53
C PHE A 2 -16.78 9.88 -7.95
N SER A 3 -16.14 11.04 -8.14
CA SER A 3 -16.06 11.72 -9.43
C SER A 3 -15.11 10.99 -10.38
N ASP A 4 -14.01 10.47 -9.83
CA ASP A 4 -12.98 9.75 -10.56
C ASP A 4 -12.33 8.63 -9.72
N LEU A 5 -11.57 7.73 -10.36
CA LEU A 5 -10.82 6.65 -9.69
C LEU A 5 -9.90 7.19 -8.59
N LYS A 6 -9.31 8.37 -8.81
CA LYS A 6 -8.43 9.04 -7.84
C LYS A 6 -9.16 9.34 -6.53
N ASP A 7 -10.39 9.86 -6.57
CA ASP A 7 -11.18 10.17 -5.37
C ASP A 7 -11.51 8.92 -4.56
N LEU A 8 -11.76 7.80 -5.24
CA LEU A 8 -11.99 6.51 -4.59
C LEU A 8 -10.72 6.02 -3.90
N LEU A 9 -9.57 6.09 -4.58
CA LEU A 9 -8.28 5.69 -4.01
C LEU A 9 -7.88 6.59 -2.83
N ASP A 10 -8.08 7.90 -2.94
CA ASP A 10 -7.85 8.88 -1.87
C ASP A 10 -8.68 8.52 -0.63
N TRP A 11 -9.99 8.26 -0.81
CA TRP A 11 -10.87 7.85 0.29
C TRP A 11 -10.45 6.53 0.94
N HIS A 12 -10.05 5.54 0.14
CA HIS A 12 -9.56 4.27 0.67
C HIS A 12 -8.30 4.47 1.51
N PHE A 13 -7.36 5.29 1.02
CA PHE A 13 -6.10 5.58 1.68
C PHE A 13 -6.26 6.39 2.98
N ASP A 14 -7.17 7.35 2.99
CA ASP A 14 -7.46 8.15 4.18
C ASP A 14 -8.05 7.30 5.32
N ARG A 15 -8.66 6.16 5.00
CA ARG A 15 -9.20 5.20 5.98
C ARG A 15 -8.22 4.10 6.40
N MET A 16 -7.07 3.98 5.75
CA MET A 16 -6.05 3.00 6.11
C MET A 16 -5.45 3.31 7.48
N SER A 17 -5.18 2.25 8.24
CA SER A 17 -4.32 2.30 9.41
C SER A 17 -2.88 2.64 9.02
N ASP A 18 -2.09 3.07 10.00
CA ASP A 18 -0.69 3.42 9.77
C ASP A 18 0.12 2.22 9.26
N ALA A 19 -0.19 1.01 9.73
CA ALA A 19 0.43 -0.23 9.25
C ALA A 19 0.11 -0.50 7.77
N GLU A 20 -1.15 -0.32 7.36
CA GLU A 20 -1.57 -0.47 5.97
C GLU A 20 -0.89 0.55 5.05
N ARG A 21 -0.80 1.81 5.48
CA ARG A 21 -0.10 2.87 4.72
C ARG A 21 1.38 2.58 4.57
N GLU A 22 2.05 2.15 5.64
CA GLU A 22 3.47 1.80 5.58
C GLU A 22 3.74 0.65 4.62
N ILE A 23 2.90 -0.39 4.62
CA ILE A 23 2.97 -1.49 3.65
C ILE A 23 2.78 -0.99 2.22
N MET A 24 1.76 -0.15 1.98
CA MET A 24 1.48 0.42 0.66
C MET A 24 2.63 1.29 0.16
N HIS A 25 3.21 2.13 1.02
CA HIS A 25 4.40 2.92 0.68
C HIS A 25 5.58 2.02 0.32
N TRP A 26 5.83 0.97 1.11
CA TRP A 26 6.92 0.05 0.85
C TRP A 26 6.79 -0.64 -0.51
N LEU A 27 5.61 -1.21 -0.78
CA LEU A 27 5.32 -1.86 -2.06
C LEU A 27 5.39 -0.90 -3.25
N ALA A 28 4.96 0.37 -3.08
CA ALA A 28 5.04 1.39 -4.12
C ALA A 28 6.49 1.83 -4.43
N VAL A 29 7.34 1.88 -3.41
CA VAL A 29 8.77 2.21 -3.55
C VAL A 29 9.56 1.04 -4.14
N ASN A 30 9.28 -0.20 -3.72
CA ASN A 30 10.03 -1.37 -4.18
C ASN A 30 9.81 -1.69 -5.66
N ARG A 31 8.60 -1.44 -6.19
CA ARG A 31 8.20 -1.64 -7.60
C ARG A 31 8.35 -3.05 -8.17
N GLU A 32 8.88 -4.00 -7.40
CA GLU A 32 8.96 -5.42 -7.74
C GLU A 32 8.08 -6.25 -6.80
N PRO A 33 7.64 -7.47 -7.20
CA PRO A 33 6.87 -8.35 -6.33
C PRO A 33 7.66 -8.78 -5.09
N VAL A 34 7.10 -8.55 -3.89
CA VAL A 34 7.77 -8.77 -2.60
C VAL A 34 7.16 -9.96 -1.89
N SER A 35 7.97 -10.89 -1.39
CA SER A 35 7.46 -11.99 -0.57
C SER A 35 7.10 -11.51 0.85
N TYR A 36 6.29 -12.29 1.56
CA TYR A 36 5.98 -12.01 2.96
C TYR A 36 7.22 -11.85 3.87
N PRO A 37 8.24 -12.74 3.85
CA PRO A 37 9.41 -12.56 4.70
C PRO A 37 10.20 -11.29 4.37
N GLU A 38 10.40 -10.97 3.10
CA GLU A 38 11.07 -9.73 2.67
C GLU A 38 10.31 -8.50 3.20
N LEU A 39 9.00 -8.44 2.94
CA LEU A 39 8.15 -7.35 3.41
C LEU A 39 8.18 -7.20 4.95
N LYS A 40 8.28 -8.31 5.68
CA LYS A 40 8.37 -8.30 7.14
C LYS A 40 9.72 -7.78 7.65
N GLU A 41 10.80 -8.05 6.93
CA GLU A 41 12.14 -7.57 7.27
C GLU A 41 12.28 -6.08 7.01
N ASP A 42 11.70 -5.60 5.90
CA ASP A 42 11.89 -4.24 5.43
C ASP A 42 10.92 -3.21 6.02
N ILE A 43 9.80 -3.64 6.60
CA ILE A 43 8.92 -2.75 7.38
C ILE A 43 9.68 -2.26 8.62
N LEU A 44 9.74 -0.95 8.77
CA LEU A 44 10.56 -0.29 9.79
C LEU A 44 9.86 -0.27 11.15
N SER A 45 8.55 0.00 11.16
CA SER A 45 7.78 0.04 12.39
C SER A 45 7.59 -1.35 13.01
N PRO A 46 8.01 -1.57 14.28
CA PRO A 46 7.76 -2.83 14.97
C PRO A 46 6.26 -3.13 15.14
N LEU A 47 5.42 -2.09 15.25
CA LEU A 47 3.97 -2.23 15.34
C LEU A 47 3.40 -2.72 14.00
N SER A 48 3.77 -2.07 12.90
CA SER A 48 3.32 -2.47 11.56
C SER A 48 3.80 -3.87 11.20
N ARG A 49 5.02 -4.26 11.62
CA ARG A 49 5.53 -5.62 11.45
C ARG A 49 4.70 -6.67 12.19
N LYS A 50 4.17 -6.33 13.37
CA LYS A 50 3.27 -7.18 14.15
C LYS A 50 1.88 -7.27 13.51
N GLU A 51 1.40 -6.16 12.96
CA GLU A 51 0.08 -6.06 12.32
C GLU A 51 0.07 -6.53 10.86
N LEU A 52 1.23 -6.79 10.26
CA LEU A 52 1.41 -7.16 8.86
C LEU A 52 0.42 -8.22 8.35
N PRO A 53 0.15 -9.35 9.06
CA PRO A 53 -0.84 -10.33 8.59
C PRO A 53 -2.25 -9.74 8.47
N SER A 54 -2.68 -8.97 9.45
CA SER A 54 -4.00 -8.35 9.50
C SER A 54 -4.10 -7.24 8.45
N ALA A 55 -3.10 -6.38 8.36
CA ALA A 55 -3.04 -5.31 7.37
C ALA A 55 -3.08 -5.85 5.94
N LEU A 56 -2.28 -6.89 5.63
CA LEU A 56 -2.35 -7.55 4.32
C LEU A 56 -3.73 -8.18 4.05
N HIS A 57 -4.38 -8.76 5.07
CA HIS A 57 -5.73 -9.30 4.91
C HIS A 57 -6.75 -8.22 4.51
N PHE A 58 -6.69 -7.04 5.14
CA PHE A 58 -7.58 -5.93 4.80
C PHE A 58 -7.24 -5.33 3.43
N LEU A 59 -5.96 -5.10 3.13
CA LEU A 59 -5.51 -4.57 1.86
C LEU A 59 -5.90 -5.46 0.68
N LEU A 60 -5.72 -6.78 0.78
CA LEU A 60 -6.10 -7.74 -0.28
C LEU A 60 -7.62 -7.82 -0.52
N ARG A 61 -8.44 -7.39 0.45
CA ARG A 61 -9.91 -7.36 0.32
C ARG A 61 -10.44 -6.02 -0.15
N GLY A 62 -9.78 -4.93 0.21
CA GLY A 62 -10.25 -3.56 -0.02
C GLY A 62 -9.59 -2.86 -1.20
N LEU A 63 -8.45 -3.35 -1.69
CA LEU A 63 -7.66 -2.70 -2.72
C LEU A 63 -7.14 -3.67 -3.78
N PRO A 64 -6.76 -3.16 -4.97
CA PRO A 64 -6.04 -3.92 -5.99
C PRO A 64 -4.56 -4.21 -5.66
N ILE A 65 -4.26 -4.75 -4.46
CA ILE A 65 -2.99 -5.46 -4.24
C ILE A 65 -3.12 -6.83 -4.91
N GLU A 66 -2.22 -7.13 -5.84
CA GLU A 66 -2.18 -8.42 -6.49
C GLU A 66 -1.29 -9.38 -5.72
N LYS A 67 -1.73 -10.63 -5.64
CA LYS A 67 -0.90 -11.74 -5.19
C LYS A 67 -0.38 -12.51 -6.40
N ARG A 68 0.93 -12.46 -6.64
CA ARG A 68 1.61 -13.27 -7.66
C ARG A 68 2.34 -14.41 -6.97
N GLY A 69 1.66 -15.55 -6.86
CA GLY A 69 2.16 -16.71 -6.12
C GLY A 69 2.31 -16.42 -4.63
N LYS A 70 3.55 -16.34 -4.14
CA LYS A 70 3.88 -16.00 -2.74
C LYS A 70 4.26 -14.53 -2.54
N CYS A 71 4.25 -13.74 -3.61
CA CYS A 71 4.63 -12.33 -3.58
C CYS A 71 3.41 -11.41 -3.70
N PHE A 72 3.57 -10.21 -3.17
CA PHE A 72 2.61 -9.10 -3.23
C PHE A 72 3.14 -8.03 -4.17
N THR A 73 2.26 -7.43 -4.95
CA THR A 73 2.59 -6.31 -5.81
C THR A 73 1.39 -5.37 -5.94
N ILE A 74 1.66 -4.12 -6.27
CA ILE A 74 0.65 -3.09 -6.47
C ILE A 74 0.47 -2.89 -7.98
N GLN A 75 -0.77 -2.76 -8.46
CA GLN A 75 -1.01 -2.43 -9.87
C GLN A 75 -0.42 -1.05 -10.23
N PRO A 76 0.07 -0.84 -11.46
CA PRO A 76 0.70 0.42 -11.86
C PRO A 76 -0.13 1.67 -11.53
N VAL A 77 -1.45 1.65 -11.73
CA VAL A 77 -2.35 2.78 -11.44
C VAL A 77 -2.35 3.20 -9.95
N LEU A 78 -2.25 2.24 -9.04
CA LEU A 78 -2.13 2.50 -7.61
C LEU A 78 -0.75 3.04 -7.26
N MET A 79 0.29 2.56 -7.92
CA MET A 79 1.66 3.02 -7.72
C MET A 79 1.82 4.48 -8.16
N GLU A 80 1.23 4.86 -9.29
CA GLU A 80 1.14 6.25 -9.74
C GLU A 80 0.42 7.10 -8.69
N HIS A 81 -0.76 6.69 -8.23
CA HIS A 81 -1.50 7.40 -7.19
C HIS A 81 -0.70 7.58 -5.88
N MET A 82 -0.01 6.53 -5.43
CA MET A 82 0.84 6.57 -4.24
C MET A 82 2.05 7.49 -4.43
N THR A 83 2.64 7.50 -5.63
CA THR A 83 3.75 8.38 -5.99
C THR A 83 3.29 9.84 -6.04
N ASP A 84 2.13 10.10 -6.64
CA ASP A 84 1.51 11.43 -6.70
C ASP A 84 1.19 11.96 -5.30
N ARG A 85 0.72 11.10 -4.37
CA ARG A 85 0.54 11.50 -2.98
C ARG A 85 1.87 11.76 -2.28
N LEU A 86 2.89 10.91 -2.46
CA LEU A 86 4.19 11.12 -1.82
C LEU A 86 4.84 12.43 -2.27
N ILE A 87 4.78 12.76 -3.56
CA ILE A 87 5.36 13.99 -4.14
C ILE A 87 4.46 15.21 -3.88
N GLY A 88 3.14 15.03 -3.93
CA GLY A 88 2.16 16.10 -3.70
C GLY A 88 2.13 16.63 -2.27
N GLN A 89 2.73 15.92 -1.30
CA GLN A 89 2.90 16.40 0.08
C GLN A 89 4.06 17.41 0.22
N GLU A 90 4.77 17.76 -0.87
CA GLU A 90 5.81 18.81 -0.89
C GLU A 90 5.36 20.16 -1.48
N THR A 91 4.10 20.34 -1.90
CA THR A 91 3.63 21.66 -2.34
C THR A 91 2.81 22.36 -1.25
N VAL A 92 3.46 23.35 -0.66
CA VAL A 92 3.04 24.35 0.35
C VAL A 92 1.62 24.88 0.17
#